data_AF-A0A848NXJ1-F1
#
_entry.id   AF-A0A848NXJ1-F1
#
_cell.length_a   1.000
_cell.length_b   1.000
_cell.length_c   1.000
_cell.angle_alpha   90.00
_cell.angle_beta   90.00
_cell.angle_gamma   90.00
#
_symmetry.space_group_name_H-M   'P 1'
#
loop_
_entity.id
_entity.type
_entity.pdbx_description
1 polymer ?
#
loop_
_entity_poly.entity_id
_entity_poly.type
_entity_poly.pdbx_seq_one_letter_code
_entity_poly.pdbx_strand_id
1 'polypeptide(L)'
;MRTTETDRQRAARSGAVSRLSNRPGDVDSTILPAGLGIRTSTTATRTTTTATTSCAPAPSADWNGSTPFSFAELVEAYIDCRRTKRNSTSALAFEINQERNLRRLYDELASGSYLPGRSKCFVITRPKPREVWAADFRDRIVHHLLYNRIGPRFEHSFIADSCACIKGRGTLYAARRLDAKVRSITQNWSRPAHYLKCDLANFFVSIDKRILLDLLLAKIPEPFWRHLAEVVLMHDPRANFAFRGDLSLIERVPPHKRLMEQPAHLGLPIGNLSSQFFANVYLNELDQHVKHRLRARHYIRYVDDFLLLHESPQWLNAAHAEIEAFLPERLGARLNPSKTILQPVARGIDFVGQVIRPWVRHTRKRTLNVGAQRLRVMPADDVFAAANSYLGLLRQATASHADRAQVANVVRKRGHAVNRNLTKAYRASQTQKEKAK
;
A
#
# COMPACT_ATOMS: atom_id res chain seq x y z
N MET A 1 37.96 55.33 -21.74
CA MET A 1 37.29 55.98 -22.88
C MET A 1 36.10 55.12 -23.27
N ARG A 2 34.91 55.71 -23.43
CA ARG A 2 33.62 55.02 -23.68
C ARG A 2 33.60 54.28 -25.02
N THR A 3 32.89 53.14 -25.07
CA THR A 3 31.78 52.71 -26.00
C THR A 3 31.66 51.17 -25.97
N THR A 4 30.60 50.58 -25.37
CA THR A 4 29.29 50.15 -25.92
C THR A 4 29.31 49.04 -26.99
N GLU A 5 28.83 47.84 -26.64
CA GLU A 5 27.78 47.01 -27.31
C GLU A 5 27.75 45.61 -26.65
N THR A 6 26.72 45.23 -25.90
CA THR A 6 25.45 44.58 -26.32
C THR A 6 25.63 43.25 -27.08
N ASP A 7 25.54 42.11 -26.37
CA ASP A 7 24.65 41.05 -26.85
C ASP A 7 24.12 40.15 -25.73
N ARG A 8 22.83 39.82 -25.85
CA ARG A 8 22.02 39.01 -24.96
C ARG A 8 22.12 37.54 -25.36
N GLN A 9 22.52 36.66 -24.44
CA GLN A 9 22.05 35.27 -24.49
C GLN A 9 21.21 34.95 -23.24
N ARG A 10 19.91 34.78 -23.50
CA ARG A 10 18.89 34.29 -22.58
C ARG A 10 19.23 32.85 -22.15
N ALA A 11 19.55 32.65 -20.87
CA ALA A 11 19.48 31.33 -20.26
C ALA A 11 18.01 30.92 -20.05
N ALA A 12 17.60 29.85 -20.71
CA ALA A 12 16.27 29.26 -20.62
C ALA A 12 16.00 28.74 -19.19
N ARG A 13 14.99 29.33 -18.55
CA ARG A 13 14.40 28.85 -17.29
C ARG A 13 13.50 27.65 -17.60
N SER A 14 13.79 26.48 -17.03
CA SER A 14 12.84 25.36 -16.99
C SER A 14 11.79 25.65 -15.91
N GLY A 15 10.62 26.12 -16.35
CA GLY A 15 9.44 26.26 -15.52
C GLY A 15 8.36 25.27 -15.97
N ALA A 16 7.82 24.50 -15.03
CA ALA A 16 6.47 23.95 -15.10
C ALA A 16 6.03 23.55 -13.68
N VAL A 17 5.76 24.58 -12.88
CA VAL A 17 5.01 24.51 -11.62
C VAL A 17 3.54 24.40 -11.99
N SER A 18 2.88 23.28 -11.68
CA SER A 18 1.42 23.21 -11.78
C SER A 18 0.79 24.11 -10.71
N ARG A 19 0.21 25.24 -11.14
CA ARG A 19 -0.68 26.08 -10.34
C ARG A 19 -2.02 25.36 -10.17
N LEU A 20 -2.44 25.13 -8.93
CA LEU A 20 -3.77 24.61 -8.61
C LEU A 20 -4.75 25.77 -8.49
N SER A 21 -5.80 25.68 -9.30
CA SER A 21 -6.91 26.62 -9.40
C SER A 21 -7.78 26.63 -8.14
N ASN A 22 -8.21 27.84 -7.75
CA ASN A 22 -9.18 28.15 -6.71
C ASN A 22 -10.57 27.57 -7.05
N ARG A 23 -11.26 27.00 -6.06
CA ARG A 23 -12.72 27.14 -5.93
C ARG A 23 -13.10 27.31 -4.45
N PRO A 24 -13.90 28.33 -4.11
CA PRO A 24 -14.62 28.40 -2.84
C PRO A 24 -15.87 27.49 -2.91
N GLY A 25 -16.21 26.89 -1.78
CA GLY A 25 -17.53 26.29 -1.57
C GLY A 25 -18.39 27.26 -0.78
N ASP A 26 -19.65 27.38 -1.18
CA ASP A 26 -20.80 27.64 -0.31
C ASP A 26 -22.07 27.48 -1.14
N VAL A 27 -22.94 26.55 -0.74
CA VAL A 27 -24.40 26.74 -0.78
C VAL A 27 -25.00 25.82 0.30
N ASP A 28 -25.38 26.43 1.43
CA ASP A 28 -26.36 25.90 2.37
C ASP A 28 -27.76 25.95 1.75
N SER A 29 -28.61 24.94 2.02
CA SER A 29 -30.06 25.11 2.19
C SER A 29 -30.71 23.83 2.74
N THR A 30 -30.96 23.85 4.05
CA THR A 30 -32.19 23.49 4.78
C THR A 30 -33.21 22.53 4.14
N ILE A 31 -33.55 21.45 4.86
CA ILE A 31 -34.76 20.63 4.64
C ILE A 31 -35.50 20.39 5.97
N LEU A 32 -36.84 20.54 5.92
CA LEU A 32 -37.95 19.85 6.61
C LEU A 32 -38.98 20.83 7.23
N PRO A 33 -40.27 20.45 7.44
CA PRO A 33 -41.15 19.57 6.62
C PRO A 33 -42.67 20.01 6.57
N ALA A 34 -43.45 19.20 5.82
CA ALA A 34 -44.89 18.86 5.97
C ALA A 34 -46.02 19.75 5.37
N GLY A 35 -47.02 19.08 4.74
CA GLY A 35 -48.37 19.64 4.52
C GLY A 35 -49.14 19.07 3.30
N LEU A 36 -50.31 18.48 3.55
CA LEU A 36 -51.25 17.84 2.61
C LEU A 36 -52.07 18.81 1.73
N GLY A 37 -52.57 18.35 0.57
CA GLY A 37 -53.98 18.60 0.19
C GLY A 37 -54.33 19.05 -1.25
N ILE A 38 -55.14 18.21 -1.92
CA ILE A 38 -56.33 18.51 -2.76
C ILE A 38 -56.16 18.76 -4.30
N ARG A 39 -56.69 17.79 -5.08
CA ARG A 39 -57.64 17.84 -6.25
C ARG A 39 -57.76 19.16 -7.05
N THR A 40 -57.96 19.27 -8.37
CA THR A 40 -58.34 18.41 -9.52
C THR A 40 -58.10 19.28 -10.76
N SER A 41 -57.80 18.73 -11.94
CA SER A 41 -58.45 19.12 -13.22
C SER A 41 -58.02 18.23 -14.38
N THR A 42 -59.04 17.82 -15.11
CA THR A 42 -59.08 16.81 -16.16
C THR A 42 -58.71 17.45 -17.51
N THR A 43 -57.84 16.83 -18.28
CA THR A 43 -57.86 16.98 -19.75
C THR A 43 -57.43 15.66 -20.36
N ALA A 44 -58.40 14.99 -21.00
CA ALA A 44 -58.20 13.77 -21.74
C ALA A 44 -57.46 14.07 -23.05
N THR A 45 -56.41 13.33 -23.35
CA THR A 45 -55.88 13.21 -24.71
C THR A 45 -55.56 11.75 -24.98
N ARG A 46 -56.09 11.32 -26.12
CA ARG A 46 -56.29 9.96 -26.61
C ARG A 46 -54.97 9.19 -26.76
N THR A 47 -54.76 8.15 -25.95
CA THR A 47 -53.59 7.27 -26.02
C THR A 47 -53.76 6.26 -27.14
N THR A 48 -52.98 6.39 -28.21
CA THR A 48 -52.78 5.32 -29.20
C THR A 48 -51.82 4.31 -28.58
N THR A 49 -52.27 3.09 -28.34
CA THR A 49 -51.42 2.01 -27.80
C THR A 49 -50.49 1.51 -28.90
N THR A 50 -49.26 2.04 -28.97
CA THR A 50 -48.17 1.34 -29.64
C THR A 50 -47.67 0.28 -28.67
N ALA A 51 -47.83 -1.00 -29.05
CA ALA A 51 -47.30 -2.11 -28.28
C ALA A 51 -45.79 -1.91 -28.07
N THR A 52 -45.37 -1.86 -26.81
CA THR A 52 -43.97 -1.92 -26.43
C THR A 52 -43.43 -3.27 -26.92
N THR A 53 -42.56 -3.24 -27.93
CA THR A 53 -41.73 -4.40 -28.24
C THR A 53 -40.95 -4.76 -26.99
N SER A 54 -41.15 -5.99 -26.51
CA SER A 54 -40.35 -6.52 -25.41
C SER A 54 -38.89 -6.56 -25.86
N CYS A 55 -38.07 -5.64 -25.35
CA CYS A 55 -36.63 -5.77 -25.47
C CYS A 55 -36.18 -6.93 -24.61
N ALA A 56 -35.95 -8.09 -25.23
CA ALA A 56 -35.12 -9.11 -24.64
C ALA A 56 -33.68 -8.57 -24.55
N PRO A 57 -32.91 -8.89 -23.50
CA PRO A 57 -31.49 -8.60 -23.48
C PRO A 57 -30.84 -9.33 -24.66
N ALA A 58 -30.45 -8.59 -25.69
CA ALA A 58 -29.55 -9.11 -26.71
C ALA A 58 -28.14 -9.19 -26.11
N PRO A 59 -27.36 -10.25 -26.38
CA PRO A 59 -25.95 -10.28 -26.01
C PRO A 59 -25.25 -9.04 -26.56
N SER A 60 -24.49 -8.33 -25.72
CA SER A 60 -23.61 -7.26 -26.19
C SER A 60 -22.67 -7.81 -27.27
N ALA A 61 -22.39 -7.03 -28.30
CA ALA A 61 -21.42 -7.34 -29.36
C ALA A 61 -19.99 -7.60 -28.84
N ASP A 62 -19.75 -7.46 -27.53
CA ASP A 62 -18.49 -7.78 -26.84
C ASP A 62 -18.34 -9.26 -26.44
N TRP A 63 -19.36 -10.11 -26.65
CA TRP A 63 -19.26 -11.55 -26.38
C TRP A 63 -18.51 -12.29 -27.50
N ASN A 64 -17.21 -12.03 -27.62
CA ASN A 64 -16.31 -13.00 -28.23
C ASN A 64 -16.10 -14.14 -27.23
N GLY A 65 -16.67 -15.31 -27.50
CA GLY A 65 -16.57 -16.50 -26.65
C GLY A 65 -15.15 -17.06 -26.42
N SER A 66 -14.08 -16.30 -26.70
CA SER A 66 -12.69 -16.69 -26.47
C SER A 66 -11.96 -15.88 -25.37
N THR A 67 -12.45 -14.70 -24.98
CA THR A 67 -11.78 -13.86 -23.98
C THR A 67 -12.40 -14.01 -22.59
N PRO A 68 -11.63 -14.42 -21.56
CA PRO A 68 -12.15 -14.77 -20.23
C PRO A 68 -12.34 -13.58 -19.28
N PHE A 69 -12.25 -12.36 -19.82
CA PHE A 69 -12.55 -11.10 -19.16
C PHE A 69 -13.11 -10.11 -20.18
N SER A 70 -13.94 -9.20 -19.71
CA SER A 70 -14.57 -8.15 -20.50
C SER A 70 -13.69 -6.90 -20.63
N PHE A 71 -13.94 -6.08 -21.65
CA PHE A 71 -13.30 -4.77 -21.75
C PHE A 71 -13.61 -3.87 -20.53
N ALA A 72 -14.81 -3.99 -19.97
CA ALA A 72 -15.23 -3.27 -18.77
C ALA A 72 -14.35 -3.61 -17.55
N GLU A 73 -13.99 -4.89 -17.34
CA GLU A 73 -13.08 -5.31 -16.27
C GLU A 73 -11.67 -4.69 -16.44
N LEU A 74 -11.18 -4.56 -17.67
CA LEU A 74 -9.91 -3.88 -17.94
C LEU A 74 -9.99 -2.38 -17.61
N VAL A 75 -11.10 -1.73 -17.95
CA VAL A 75 -11.33 -0.32 -17.62
C VAL A 75 -11.42 -0.12 -16.11
N GLU A 76 -12.07 -1.03 -15.37
CA GLU A 76 -12.12 -0.99 -13.90
C GLU A 76 -10.72 -1.11 -13.30
N ALA A 77 -9.91 -2.07 -13.77
CA ALA A 77 -8.51 -2.21 -13.35
C ALA A 77 -7.69 -0.95 -13.62
N TYR A 78 -7.94 -0.27 -14.73
CA TYR A 78 -7.33 1.03 -15.02
C TYR A 78 -7.76 2.12 -14.03
N ILE A 79 -9.06 2.20 -13.69
CA ILE A 79 -9.58 3.17 -12.71
C ILE A 79 -8.94 2.94 -11.34
N ASP A 80 -8.83 1.68 -10.92
CA ASP A 80 -8.19 1.29 -9.66
C ASP A 80 -6.71 1.67 -9.62
N CYS A 81 -5.97 1.38 -10.71
CA CYS A 81 -4.56 1.77 -10.86
C CYS A 81 -4.39 3.31 -10.77
N ARG A 82 -5.27 4.06 -11.46
CA ARG A 82 -5.22 5.52 -11.52
C ARG A 82 -5.49 6.19 -10.18
N ARG A 83 -6.34 5.61 -9.33
CA ARG A 83 -6.92 6.26 -8.12
C ARG A 83 -5.90 6.99 -7.24
N THR A 84 -4.68 6.48 -7.11
CA THR A 84 -3.63 7.09 -6.27
C THR A 84 -2.44 7.67 -7.07
N LYS A 85 -2.46 7.55 -8.40
CA LYS A 85 -1.32 7.83 -9.29
C LYS A 85 -1.66 8.70 -10.50
N ARG A 86 -2.86 9.29 -10.55
CA ARG A 86 -3.35 10.12 -11.66
C ARG A 86 -2.33 11.16 -12.16
N ASN A 87 -1.66 11.85 -11.24
CA ASN A 87 -0.72 12.93 -11.60
C ASN A 87 0.73 12.45 -11.82
N SER A 88 0.98 11.13 -11.88
CA SER A 88 2.31 10.63 -12.21
C SER A 88 2.59 10.78 -13.70
N THR A 89 3.83 11.10 -14.08
CA THR A 89 4.22 11.30 -15.48
C THR A 89 3.84 10.12 -16.38
N SER A 90 3.93 8.89 -15.88
CA SER A 90 3.53 7.70 -16.65
C SER A 90 2.03 7.53 -16.79
N ALA A 91 1.24 7.90 -15.78
CA ALA A 91 -0.21 7.89 -15.91
C ALA A 91 -0.66 8.95 -16.91
N LEU A 92 -0.12 10.17 -16.81
CA LEU A 92 -0.40 11.24 -17.76
C LEU A 92 -0.02 10.87 -19.20
N ALA A 93 1.16 10.28 -19.41
CA ALA A 93 1.58 9.81 -20.73
C ALA A 93 0.64 8.74 -21.32
N PHE A 94 0.13 7.83 -20.49
CA PHE A 94 -0.84 6.83 -20.90
C PHE A 94 -2.21 7.47 -21.20
N GLU A 95 -2.64 8.47 -20.42
CA GLU A 95 -3.93 9.13 -20.54
C GLU A 95 -4.06 9.98 -21.82
N ILE A 96 -2.96 10.48 -22.41
CA ILE A 96 -2.99 11.26 -23.66
C ILE A 96 -3.71 10.50 -24.79
N ASN A 97 -3.53 9.18 -24.87
CA ASN A 97 -4.19 8.30 -25.85
C ASN A 97 -4.94 7.17 -25.14
N GLN A 98 -5.66 7.49 -24.07
CA GLN A 98 -6.25 6.51 -23.14
C GLN A 98 -7.02 5.39 -23.83
N GLU A 99 -8.00 5.72 -24.67
CA GLU A 99 -8.89 4.74 -25.33
C GLU A 99 -8.11 3.79 -26.24
N ARG A 100 -7.24 4.33 -27.09
CA ARG A 100 -6.38 3.54 -27.99
C ARG A 100 -5.43 2.63 -27.21
N ASN A 101 -4.85 3.15 -26.12
CA ASN A 101 -3.94 2.38 -25.27
C ASN A 101 -4.67 1.23 -24.56
N LEU A 102 -5.89 1.47 -24.05
CA LEU A 102 -6.70 0.43 -23.41
C LEU A 102 -7.19 -0.61 -24.42
N ARG A 103 -7.64 -0.19 -25.61
CA ARG A 103 -8.07 -1.10 -26.66
C ARG A 103 -6.92 -2.00 -27.11
N ARG A 104 -5.76 -1.42 -27.37
CA ARG A 104 -4.55 -2.18 -27.71
C ARG A 104 -4.17 -3.18 -26.62
N LEU A 105 -4.19 -2.76 -25.36
CA LEU A 105 -3.88 -3.66 -24.23
C LEU A 105 -4.90 -4.81 -24.14
N TYR A 106 -6.18 -4.54 -24.39
CA TYR A 106 -7.21 -5.57 -24.44
C TYR A 106 -6.93 -6.58 -25.55
N ASP A 107 -6.68 -6.13 -26.77
CA ASP A 107 -6.42 -7.00 -27.92
C ASP A 107 -5.13 -7.84 -27.72
N GLU A 108 -4.08 -7.26 -27.11
CA GLU A 108 -2.84 -7.97 -26.75
C GLU A 108 -3.07 -9.04 -25.67
N LEU A 109 -3.89 -8.77 -24.65
CA LEU A 109 -4.24 -9.75 -23.62
C LEU A 109 -5.14 -10.85 -24.21
N ALA A 110 -6.11 -10.48 -25.02
CA ALA A 110 -7.07 -11.38 -25.67
C ALA A 110 -6.38 -12.38 -26.60
N SER A 111 -5.41 -11.91 -27.38
CA SER A 111 -4.63 -12.74 -28.30
C SER A 111 -3.49 -13.52 -27.62
N GLY A 112 -3.20 -13.25 -26.35
CA GLY A 112 -2.07 -13.84 -25.63
C GLY A 112 -0.70 -13.26 -26.02
N SER A 113 -0.65 -12.17 -26.80
CA SER A 113 0.59 -11.52 -27.22
C SER A 113 1.15 -10.51 -26.20
N TYR A 114 0.46 -10.31 -25.07
CA TYR A 114 0.89 -9.39 -24.03
C TYR A 114 2.22 -9.83 -23.40
N LEU A 115 3.20 -8.91 -23.43
CA LEU A 115 4.42 -9.00 -22.63
C LEU A 115 4.57 -7.77 -21.74
N PRO A 116 5.06 -7.93 -20.49
CA PRO A 116 5.40 -6.80 -19.64
C PRO A 116 6.47 -5.91 -20.26
N GLY A 117 6.30 -4.60 -20.13
CA GLY A 117 7.18 -3.60 -20.71
C GLY A 117 8.37 -3.22 -19.82
N ARG A 118 8.93 -2.03 -20.08
CA ARG A 118 10.11 -1.51 -19.37
C ARG A 118 9.79 -1.13 -17.93
N SER A 119 10.62 -1.59 -17.00
CA SER A 119 10.55 -1.22 -15.58
C SER A 119 11.30 0.07 -15.25
N LYS A 120 11.00 0.67 -14.09
CA LYS A 120 11.75 1.80 -13.52
C LYS A 120 12.43 1.33 -12.24
N CYS A 121 13.74 1.53 -12.14
CA CYS A 121 14.50 1.25 -10.92
C CYS A 121 14.93 2.56 -10.26
N PHE A 122 14.76 2.68 -8.94
CA PHE A 122 15.28 3.79 -8.16
C PHE A 122 15.51 3.38 -6.71
N VAL A 123 16.40 4.08 -6.01
CA VAL A 123 16.70 3.78 -4.60
C VAL A 123 15.97 4.75 -3.68
N ILE A 124 15.25 4.20 -2.68
CA ILE A 124 14.73 4.99 -1.57
C ILE A 124 15.59 4.77 -0.34
N THR A 125 16.06 5.86 0.27
CA THR A 125 17.05 5.81 1.35
C THR A 125 16.44 5.76 2.75
N ARG A 126 15.13 5.98 2.87
CA ARG A 126 14.42 6.10 4.16
C ARG A 126 13.18 5.19 4.22
N PRO A 127 12.91 4.54 5.38
CA PRO A 127 13.73 4.51 6.60
C PRO A 127 15.02 3.69 6.47
N LYS A 128 15.12 2.78 5.49
CA LYS A 128 16.33 2.03 5.13
C LYS A 128 16.50 2.05 3.61
N PRO A 129 17.74 2.10 3.09
CA PRO A 129 18.03 1.95 1.66
C PRO A 129 17.43 0.67 1.08
N ARG A 130 16.76 0.79 -0.07
CA ARG A 130 16.26 -0.34 -0.86
C ARG A 130 16.00 0.10 -2.30
N GLU A 131 16.20 -0.85 -3.20
CA GLU A 131 15.77 -0.74 -4.58
C GLU A 131 14.25 -0.80 -4.66
N VAL A 132 13.69 0.03 -5.53
CA VAL A 132 12.28 -0.01 -5.90
C VAL A 132 12.22 -0.24 -7.40
N TRP A 133 11.59 -1.35 -7.76
CA TRP A 133 11.36 -1.82 -9.11
C TRP A 133 9.87 -1.65 -9.40
N ALA A 134 9.56 -0.62 -10.19
CA ALA A 134 8.20 -0.23 -10.46
C ALA A 134 7.89 -0.41 -11.96
N ALA A 135 6.90 -1.24 -12.26
CA ALA A 135 6.41 -1.42 -13.61
C ALA A 135 5.86 -0.10 -14.19
N ASP A 136 5.78 0.00 -15.52
CA ASP A 136 5.15 1.15 -16.14
C ASP A 136 3.63 1.14 -15.98
N PHE A 137 2.96 2.25 -16.30
CA PHE A 137 1.54 2.39 -16.02
C PHE A 137 0.67 1.33 -16.73
N ARG A 138 0.98 0.97 -17.99
CA ARG A 138 0.34 -0.11 -18.75
C ARG A 138 0.33 -1.43 -17.97
N ASP A 139 1.49 -1.87 -17.48
CA ASP A 139 1.62 -3.17 -16.81
C ASP A 139 1.02 -3.16 -15.41
N ARG A 140 0.97 -2.00 -14.75
CA ARG A 140 0.21 -1.86 -13.50
C ARG A 140 -1.27 -2.09 -13.68
N ILE A 141 -1.86 -1.68 -14.81
CA ILE A 141 -3.26 -1.99 -15.13
C ILE A 141 -3.44 -3.52 -15.16
N VAL A 142 -2.51 -4.24 -15.78
CA VAL A 142 -2.53 -5.71 -15.81
C VAL A 142 -2.37 -6.32 -14.42
N HIS A 143 -1.50 -5.78 -13.57
CA HIS A 143 -1.40 -6.22 -12.17
C HIS A 143 -2.71 -6.03 -11.40
N HIS A 144 -3.42 -4.91 -11.66
CA HIS A 144 -4.74 -4.66 -11.08
C HIS A 144 -5.80 -5.60 -11.64
N LEU A 145 -5.82 -5.86 -12.95
CA LEU A 145 -6.75 -6.79 -13.58
C LEU A 145 -6.61 -8.20 -12.99
N LEU A 146 -5.36 -8.69 -12.93
CA LEU A 146 -5.06 -9.99 -12.32
C LEU A 146 -5.51 -10.02 -10.85
N TYR A 147 -5.09 -9.04 -10.04
CA TYR A 147 -5.43 -8.98 -8.61
C TYR A 147 -6.94 -8.87 -8.37
N ASN A 148 -7.67 -8.07 -9.15
CA ASN A 148 -9.12 -7.93 -9.00
C ASN A 148 -9.84 -9.26 -9.24
N ARG A 149 -9.34 -10.07 -10.20
CA ARG A 149 -9.90 -11.40 -10.47
C ARG A 149 -9.54 -12.43 -9.41
N ILE A 150 -8.24 -12.62 -9.13
CA ILE A 150 -7.78 -13.76 -8.31
C ILE A 150 -7.67 -13.42 -6.82
N GLY A 151 -7.44 -12.15 -6.49
CA GLY A 151 -7.16 -11.67 -5.13
C GLY A 151 -8.16 -12.15 -4.08
N PRO A 152 -9.48 -11.98 -4.29
CA PRO A 152 -10.48 -12.43 -3.35
C PRO A 152 -10.31 -13.92 -2.98
N ARG A 153 -10.06 -14.79 -3.95
CA ARG A 153 -9.92 -16.24 -3.71
C ARG A 153 -8.82 -16.56 -2.69
N PHE A 154 -7.70 -15.85 -2.75
CA PHE A 154 -6.60 -16.03 -1.80
C PHE A 154 -6.88 -15.33 -0.47
N GLU A 155 -7.43 -14.12 -0.51
CA GLU A 155 -7.72 -13.35 0.71
C GLU A 155 -8.72 -14.04 1.66
N HIS A 156 -9.68 -14.80 1.12
CA HIS A 156 -10.59 -15.62 1.93
C HIS A 156 -9.88 -16.78 2.64
N SER A 157 -8.74 -17.25 2.12
CA SER A 157 -7.94 -18.29 2.77
C SER A 157 -6.95 -17.75 3.82
N PHE A 158 -6.70 -16.44 3.81
CA PHE A 158 -5.78 -15.82 4.76
C PHE A 158 -6.41 -15.71 6.14
N ILE A 159 -5.63 -16.05 7.17
CA ILE A 159 -6.05 -15.89 8.55
C ILE A 159 -6.29 -14.41 8.89
N ALA A 160 -7.20 -14.13 9.82
CA ALA A 160 -7.50 -12.76 10.27
C ALA A 160 -6.28 -12.04 10.89
N ASP A 161 -5.29 -12.81 11.34
CA ASP A 161 -4.07 -12.29 11.95
C ASP A 161 -2.98 -11.92 10.91
N SER A 162 -3.23 -12.15 9.62
CA SER A 162 -2.43 -11.60 8.52
C SER A 162 -2.98 -10.22 8.16
N CYS A 163 -2.13 -9.20 8.34
CA CYS A 163 -2.58 -7.80 8.36
C CYS A 163 -2.08 -6.98 7.15
N ALA A 164 -0.87 -7.23 6.66
CA ALA A 164 -0.28 -6.35 5.67
C ALA A 164 -0.92 -6.48 4.28
N CYS A 165 -0.97 -5.38 3.53
CA CYS A 165 -1.40 -5.35 2.12
C CYS A 165 -2.79 -5.96 1.83
N ILE A 166 -3.66 -6.03 2.84
CA ILE A 166 -5.07 -6.46 2.71
C ILE A 166 -5.96 -5.27 3.04
N LYS A 167 -6.99 -5.04 2.22
CA LYS A 167 -7.92 -3.92 2.38
C LYS A 167 -8.55 -3.96 3.78
N GLY A 168 -8.45 -2.85 4.51
CA GLY A 168 -8.96 -2.71 5.88
C GLY A 168 -8.07 -3.26 7.00
N ARG A 169 -6.98 -3.97 6.71
CA ARG A 169 -6.13 -4.64 7.73
C ARG A 169 -4.79 -3.96 8.05
N GLY A 170 -4.65 -2.65 7.82
CA GLY A 170 -3.38 -1.92 7.96
C GLY A 170 -2.70 -1.90 9.35
N THR A 171 -1.68 -1.06 9.53
CA THR A 171 -0.87 -1.02 10.78
C THR A 171 -1.70 -0.84 12.05
N LEU A 172 -2.73 0.01 12.03
CA LEU A 172 -3.63 0.20 13.16
C LEU A 172 -4.42 -1.06 13.52
N TYR A 173 -4.89 -1.80 12.51
CA TYR A 173 -5.59 -3.07 12.70
C TYR A 173 -4.66 -4.08 13.37
N ALA A 174 -3.44 -4.23 12.85
CA ALA A 174 -2.42 -5.11 13.41
C ALA A 174 -2.08 -4.76 14.87
N ALA A 175 -1.86 -3.47 15.18
CA ALA A 175 -1.55 -3.01 16.53
C ALA A 175 -2.70 -3.28 17.51
N ARG A 176 -3.95 -3.03 17.11
CA ARG A 176 -5.14 -3.30 17.95
C ARG A 176 -5.34 -4.80 18.18
N ARG A 177 -5.13 -5.63 17.17
CA ARG A 177 -5.22 -7.10 17.31
C ARG A 177 -4.14 -7.64 18.25
N LEU A 178 -2.91 -7.17 18.11
CA LEU A 178 -1.84 -7.59 19.01
C LEU A 178 -2.14 -7.16 20.46
N ASP A 179 -2.61 -5.93 20.69
CA ASP A 179 -3.02 -5.47 22.02
C ASP A 179 -4.15 -6.31 22.62
N ALA A 180 -5.17 -6.66 21.83
CA ALA A 180 -6.22 -7.57 22.26
C ALA A 180 -5.69 -8.96 22.63
N LYS A 181 -4.76 -9.52 21.83
CA LYS A 181 -4.12 -10.81 22.13
C LYS A 181 -3.27 -10.75 23.40
N VAL A 182 -2.50 -9.68 23.58
CA VAL A 182 -1.70 -9.42 24.79
C VAL A 182 -2.59 -9.36 26.02
N ARG A 183 -3.67 -8.58 25.98
CA ARG A 183 -4.63 -8.51 27.08
C ARG A 183 -5.28 -9.86 27.35
N SER A 184 -5.65 -10.61 26.31
CA SER A 184 -6.24 -11.94 26.48
C SER A 184 -5.27 -12.92 27.15
N ILE A 185 -4.02 -13.03 26.68
CA ILE A 185 -3.07 -13.99 27.26
C ILE A 185 -2.63 -13.59 28.66
N THR A 186 -2.43 -12.29 28.91
CA THR A 186 -2.00 -11.79 30.23
C THR A 186 -3.16 -11.58 31.21
N GLN A 187 -4.41 -11.93 30.84
CA GLN A 187 -5.62 -11.62 31.62
C GLN A 187 -5.67 -10.15 32.06
N ASN A 188 -5.53 -9.24 31.10
CA ASN A 188 -5.34 -7.81 31.31
C ASN A 188 -4.16 -7.52 32.25
N TRP A 189 -2.97 -8.05 31.92
CA TRP A 189 -1.72 -7.80 32.65
C TRP A 189 -1.66 -8.31 34.09
N SER A 190 -2.62 -9.14 34.54
CA SER A 190 -2.60 -9.77 35.86
C SER A 190 -1.60 -10.92 35.97
N ARG A 191 -1.25 -11.55 34.85
CA ARG A 191 -0.27 -12.64 34.78
C ARG A 191 0.81 -12.41 33.73
N PRO A 192 2.04 -12.89 33.97
CA PRO A 192 3.14 -12.73 33.02
C PRO A 192 2.90 -13.57 31.75
N ALA A 193 3.44 -13.07 30.64
CA ALA A 193 3.54 -13.81 29.40
C ALA A 193 4.81 -13.39 28.66
N HIS A 194 5.21 -14.19 27.68
CA HIS A 194 6.36 -13.97 26.83
C HIS A 194 5.90 -13.79 25.38
N TYR A 195 6.74 -13.12 24.60
CA TYR A 195 6.56 -13.06 23.15
C TYR A 195 7.83 -13.50 22.44
N LEU A 196 7.65 -14.18 21.33
CA LEU A 196 8.65 -14.41 20.31
C LEU A 196 8.32 -13.53 19.12
N LYS A 197 9.23 -12.65 18.77
CA LYS A 197 9.18 -11.86 17.55
C LYS A 197 10.19 -12.43 16.57
N CYS A 198 9.77 -12.64 15.33
CA CYS A 198 10.59 -13.14 14.25
C CYS A 198 10.45 -12.22 13.03
N ASP A 199 11.50 -12.16 12.21
CA ASP A 199 11.55 -11.39 10.97
C ASP A 199 12.29 -12.24 9.93
N LEU A 200 11.81 -12.25 8.69
CA LEU A 200 12.48 -13.00 7.62
C LEU A 200 13.69 -12.24 7.06
N ALA A 201 14.81 -12.93 6.89
CA ALA A 201 16.01 -12.36 6.30
C ALA A 201 15.81 -12.13 4.80
N ASN A 202 16.03 -10.89 4.35
CA ASN A 202 16.03 -10.49 2.93
C ASN A 202 14.77 -10.90 2.15
N PHE A 203 13.63 -10.96 2.84
CA PHE A 203 12.41 -11.62 2.38
C PHE A 203 12.06 -11.40 0.90
N PHE A 204 11.86 -10.15 0.47
CA PHE A 204 11.42 -9.89 -0.91
C PHE A 204 12.40 -10.36 -1.97
N VAL A 205 13.71 -10.36 -1.70
CA VAL A 205 14.72 -10.80 -2.68
C VAL A 205 15.00 -12.30 -2.58
N SER A 206 14.56 -12.98 -1.51
CA SER A 206 14.74 -14.41 -1.29
C SER A 206 13.54 -15.28 -1.67
N ILE A 207 12.41 -14.69 -2.07
CA ILE A 207 11.22 -15.47 -2.47
C ILE A 207 11.54 -16.30 -3.71
N ASP A 208 11.30 -17.61 -3.65
CA ASP A 208 11.42 -18.47 -4.83
C ASP A 208 10.16 -18.40 -5.67
N LYS A 209 10.30 -17.87 -6.90
CA LYS A 209 9.19 -17.70 -7.82
C LYS A 209 8.60 -19.03 -8.29
N ARG A 210 9.35 -20.13 -8.26
CA ARG A 210 8.86 -21.46 -8.65
C ARG A 210 7.87 -22.00 -7.61
N ILE A 211 8.27 -21.96 -6.34
CA ILE A 211 7.40 -22.33 -5.21
C ILE A 211 6.14 -21.45 -5.21
N LEU A 212 6.31 -20.14 -5.40
CA LEU A 212 5.19 -19.21 -5.46
C LEU A 212 4.27 -19.47 -6.65
N LEU A 213 4.82 -19.84 -7.82
CA LEU A 213 4.04 -20.21 -8.99
C LEU A 213 3.18 -21.43 -8.69
N ASP A 214 3.75 -22.49 -8.10
CA ASP A 214 3.01 -23.69 -7.72
C ASP A 214 1.84 -23.36 -6.77
N LEU A 215 2.08 -22.51 -5.76
CA LEU A 215 1.05 -22.05 -4.82
C LEU A 215 -0.07 -21.25 -5.52
N LEU A 216 0.26 -20.45 -6.52
CA LEU A 216 -0.73 -19.70 -7.30
C LEU A 216 -1.55 -20.64 -8.19
N LEU A 217 -0.89 -21.51 -8.95
CA LEU A 217 -1.53 -22.40 -9.93
C LEU A 217 -2.44 -23.44 -9.26
N ALA A 218 -2.12 -23.84 -8.03
CA ALA A 218 -2.97 -24.70 -7.21
C ALA A 218 -4.37 -24.11 -6.93
N LYS A 219 -4.51 -22.77 -6.91
CA LYS A 219 -5.78 -22.08 -6.62
C LYS A 219 -6.38 -21.33 -7.80
N ILE A 220 -5.69 -21.27 -8.94
CA ILE A 220 -6.22 -20.63 -10.15
C ILE A 220 -6.51 -21.74 -11.15
N PRO A 221 -7.74 -22.24 -11.31
CA PRO A 221 -8.03 -23.28 -12.31
C PRO A 221 -8.06 -22.76 -13.74
N GLU A 222 -8.40 -21.49 -13.94
CA GLU A 222 -8.69 -20.93 -15.26
C GLU A 222 -7.41 -20.74 -16.11
N PRO A 223 -7.29 -21.33 -17.33
CA PRO A 223 -6.05 -21.33 -18.11
C PRO A 223 -5.47 -19.95 -18.40
N PHE A 224 -6.32 -18.99 -18.77
CA PHE A 224 -5.87 -17.63 -19.04
C PHE A 224 -5.29 -16.95 -17.80
N TRP A 225 -5.96 -17.07 -16.66
CA TRP A 225 -5.52 -16.44 -15.42
C TRP A 225 -4.27 -17.12 -14.86
N ARG A 226 -4.12 -18.45 -15.08
CA ARG A 226 -2.87 -19.17 -14.83
C ARG A 226 -1.73 -18.59 -15.64
N HIS A 227 -1.90 -18.49 -16.96
CA HIS A 227 -0.89 -17.95 -17.86
C HIS A 227 -0.54 -16.50 -17.52
N LEU A 228 -1.53 -15.65 -17.27
CA LEU A 228 -1.29 -14.25 -16.89
C LEU A 228 -0.56 -14.13 -15.54
N ALA A 229 -0.92 -14.97 -14.56
CA ALA A 229 -0.20 -15.02 -13.28
C ALA A 229 1.26 -15.46 -13.45
N GLU A 230 1.51 -16.45 -14.30
CA GLU A 230 2.84 -16.91 -14.65
C GLU A 230 3.66 -15.80 -15.33
N VAL A 231 3.10 -15.16 -16.36
CA VAL A 231 3.77 -14.04 -17.07
C VAL A 231 4.12 -12.92 -16.10
N VAL A 232 3.19 -12.50 -15.24
CA VAL A 232 3.40 -11.41 -14.28
C VAL A 232 4.41 -11.79 -13.19
N LEU A 233 4.36 -13.03 -12.69
CA LEU A 233 5.28 -13.51 -11.65
C LEU A 233 6.69 -13.71 -12.20
N MET A 234 6.82 -14.38 -13.34
CA MET A 234 8.10 -14.82 -13.88
C MET A 234 8.85 -13.70 -14.59
N HIS A 235 8.16 -12.61 -14.99
CA HIS A 235 8.79 -11.42 -15.57
C HIS A 235 9.98 -10.92 -14.73
N ASP A 236 11.14 -10.82 -15.39
CA ASP A 236 12.33 -10.24 -14.80
C ASP A 236 12.44 -8.75 -15.18
N PRO A 237 12.21 -7.81 -14.22
CA PRO A 237 12.27 -6.39 -14.50
C PRO A 237 13.69 -5.89 -14.83
N ARG A 238 14.73 -6.71 -14.59
CA ARG A 238 16.14 -6.34 -14.82
C ARG A 238 16.53 -6.45 -16.29
N ALA A 239 15.80 -7.24 -17.08
CA ALA A 239 16.06 -7.40 -18.50
C ALA A 239 15.85 -6.11 -19.30
N ASN A 240 14.93 -5.23 -18.85
CA ASN A 240 14.65 -3.97 -19.50
C ASN A 240 14.15 -2.93 -18.48
N PHE A 241 15.05 -2.05 -18.01
CA PHE A 241 14.69 -0.99 -17.08
C PHE A 241 15.39 0.35 -17.36
N ALA A 242 14.78 1.42 -16.86
CA ALA A 242 15.40 2.73 -16.77
C ALA A 242 15.67 3.09 -15.31
N PHE A 243 16.94 3.36 -14.97
CA PHE A 243 17.28 3.86 -13.64
C PHE A 243 16.84 5.32 -13.50
N ARG A 244 16.30 5.68 -12.33
CA ARG A 244 15.82 7.02 -12.00
C ARG A 244 16.46 7.51 -10.70
N GLY A 245 17.17 8.63 -10.79
CA GLY A 245 17.87 9.24 -9.68
C GLY A 245 19.38 9.02 -9.76
N ASP A 246 20.05 9.28 -8.64
CA ASP A 246 21.50 9.17 -8.52
C ASP A 246 21.93 7.70 -8.36
N LEU A 247 22.80 7.24 -9.28
CA LEU A 247 23.32 5.87 -9.32
C LEU A 247 24.16 5.53 -8.08
N SER A 248 24.85 6.52 -7.49
CA SER A 248 25.65 6.30 -6.27
C SER A 248 24.80 5.80 -5.09
N LEU A 249 23.49 6.03 -5.11
CA LEU A 249 22.58 5.55 -4.08
C LEU A 249 22.47 4.02 -4.04
N ILE A 250 22.80 3.32 -5.13
CA ILE A 250 22.81 1.84 -5.19
C ILE A 250 23.80 1.28 -4.17
N GLU A 251 24.96 1.91 -4.01
CA GLU A 251 26.02 1.49 -3.08
C GLU A 251 25.52 1.44 -1.63
N ARG A 252 24.52 2.27 -1.30
CA ARG A 252 23.90 2.29 0.03
C ARG A 252 23.00 1.10 0.30
N VAL A 253 22.57 0.37 -0.72
CA VAL A 253 21.80 -0.87 -0.58
C VAL A 253 22.78 -2.02 -0.41
N PRO A 254 22.73 -2.81 0.67
CA PRO A 254 23.60 -3.97 0.82
C PRO A 254 23.40 -4.99 -0.32
N PRO A 255 24.47 -5.59 -0.88
CA PRO A 255 24.37 -6.51 -2.03
C PRO A 255 23.34 -7.63 -1.84
N HIS A 256 23.32 -8.26 -0.65
CA HIS A 256 22.35 -9.31 -0.30
C HIS A 256 20.88 -8.84 -0.20
N LYS A 257 20.59 -7.56 -0.44
CA LYS A 257 19.23 -6.97 -0.51
C LYS A 257 18.90 -6.37 -1.87
N ARG A 258 19.82 -6.47 -2.82
CA ARG A 258 19.65 -5.98 -4.18
C ARG A 258 19.01 -7.09 -5.00
N LEU A 259 17.99 -6.75 -5.76
CA LEU A 259 17.39 -7.70 -6.70
C LEU A 259 18.35 -7.97 -7.86
N MET A 260 19.22 -7.01 -8.20
CA MET A 260 20.26 -7.18 -9.24
C MET A 260 21.22 -8.32 -8.95
N GLU A 261 21.47 -8.62 -7.67
CA GLU A 261 22.47 -9.59 -7.22
C GLU A 261 21.86 -10.99 -6.97
N GLN A 262 20.58 -11.19 -7.27
CA GLN A 262 19.91 -12.47 -7.08
C GLN A 262 19.79 -13.27 -8.39
N PRO A 263 19.74 -14.61 -8.32
CA PRO A 263 19.31 -15.43 -9.46
C PRO A 263 17.94 -15.00 -10.01
N ALA A 264 17.70 -15.20 -11.32
CA ALA A 264 16.45 -14.75 -11.97
C ALA A 264 15.17 -15.39 -11.48
N HIS A 265 15.24 -16.57 -10.86
CA HIS A 265 14.10 -17.23 -10.24
C HIS A 265 13.84 -16.76 -8.79
N LEU A 266 14.73 -15.95 -8.22
CA LEU A 266 14.61 -15.42 -6.86
C LEU A 266 14.22 -13.94 -6.86
N GLY A 267 13.32 -13.62 -5.94
CA GLY A 267 12.95 -12.27 -5.58
C GLY A 267 11.75 -11.72 -6.35
N LEU A 268 11.07 -10.78 -5.69
CA LEU A 268 9.95 -10.03 -6.24
C LEU A 268 10.30 -8.52 -6.30
N PRO A 269 9.91 -7.82 -7.38
CA PRO A 269 10.15 -6.38 -7.50
C PRO A 269 9.35 -5.56 -6.48
N ILE A 270 10.05 -4.97 -5.52
CA ILE A 270 9.44 -4.05 -4.56
C ILE A 270 8.97 -2.81 -5.32
N GLY A 271 7.65 -2.59 -5.41
CA GLY A 271 7.08 -1.44 -6.11
C GLY A 271 5.79 -1.74 -6.86
N ASN A 272 5.51 -3.03 -7.09
CA ASN A 272 4.32 -3.51 -7.79
C ASN A 272 3.25 -4.03 -6.83
N LEU A 273 1.97 -3.92 -7.23
CA LEU A 273 0.83 -4.46 -6.50
C LEU A 273 0.91 -5.99 -6.39
N SER A 274 1.19 -6.65 -7.51
CA SER A 274 1.33 -8.11 -7.61
C SER A 274 2.36 -8.64 -6.61
N SER A 275 3.52 -8.00 -6.49
CA SER A 275 4.58 -8.41 -5.56
C SER A 275 4.15 -8.37 -4.09
N GLN A 276 3.32 -7.41 -3.69
CA GLN A 276 2.78 -7.34 -2.32
C GLN A 276 1.77 -8.46 -2.07
N PHE A 277 0.88 -8.68 -3.04
CA PHE A 277 -0.13 -9.74 -2.96
C PHE A 277 0.52 -11.14 -2.94
N PHE A 278 1.44 -11.40 -3.86
CA PHE A 278 2.16 -12.66 -3.96
C PHE A 278 3.01 -12.97 -2.73
N ALA A 279 3.63 -11.96 -2.12
CA ALA A 279 4.32 -12.13 -0.84
C ALA A 279 3.39 -12.63 0.28
N ASN A 280 2.13 -12.21 0.30
CA ASN A 280 1.14 -12.72 1.25
C ASN A 280 0.67 -14.14 0.91
N VAL A 281 0.51 -14.47 -0.38
CA VAL A 281 0.23 -15.85 -0.83
C VAL A 281 1.32 -16.79 -0.35
N TYR A 282 2.59 -16.40 -0.55
CA TYR A 282 3.75 -17.17 -0.12
C TYR A 282 3.77 -17.45 1.39
N LEU A 283 3.57 -16.40 2.20
CA LEU A 283 3.60 -16.50 3.66
C LEU A 283 2.30 -17.01 4.27
N ASN A 284 1.27 -17.25 3.47
CA ASN A 284 0.10 -17.97 3.95
C ASN A 284 0.49 -19.38 4.39
N GLU A 285 1.43 -20.05 3.73
CA GLU A 285 1.89 -21.39 4.14
C GLU A 285 2.47 -21.39 5.56
N LEU A 286 3.24 -20.35 5.90
CA LEU A 286 3.71 -20.14 7.27
C LEU A 286 2.54 -19.92 8.24
N ASP A 287 1.57 -19.08 7.86
CA ASP A 287 0.39 -18.80 8.71
C ASP A 287 -0.40 -20.08 9.00
N GLN A 288 -0.63 -20.91 7.98
CA GLN A 288 -1.35 -22.17 8.10
C GLN A 288 -0.57 -23.15 8.98
N HIS A 289 0.74 -23.28 8.77
CA HIS A 289 1.60 -24.11 9.61
C HIS A 289 1.54 -23.68 11.08
N VAL A 290 1.71 -22.37 11.36
CA VAL A 290 1.67 -21.83 12.73
C VAL A 290 0.30 -22.03 13.40
N LYS A 291 -0.80 -21.90 12.65
CA LYS A 291 -2.15 -22.05 13.21
C LYS A 291 -2.61 -23.50 13.35
N HIS A 292 -2.24 -24.38 12.43
CA HIS A 292 -2.80 -25.73 12.38
C HIS A 292 -1.84 -26.81 12.89
N ARG A 293 -0.51 -26.63 12.73
CA ARG A 293 0.51 -27.55 13.24
C ARG A 293 0.97 -27.13 14.63
N LEU A 294 1.56 -25.95 14.76
CA LEU A 294 1.99 -25.40 16.06
C LEU A 294 0.82 -25.05 16.99
N ARG A 295 -0.37 -24.80 16.43
CA ARG A 295 -1.57 -24.39 17.17
C ARG A 295 -1.36 -23.13 18.01
N ALA A 296 -0.56 -22.18 17.50
CA ALA A 296 -0.29 -20.93 18.16
C ALA A 296 -1.55 -20.04 18.24
N ARG A 297 -2.25 -20.08 19.38
CA ARG A 297 -3.47 -19.30 19.62
C ARG A 297 -3.24 -17.80 19.38
N HIS A 298 -2.15 -17.27 19.93
CA HIS A 298 -1.81 -15.86 19.88
C HIS A 298 -0.68 -15.57 18.87
N TYR A 299 -0.98 -15.75 17.59
CA TYR A 299 -0.11 -15.40 16.47
C TYR A 299 -0.60 -14.15 15.74
N ILE A 300 0.33 -13.35 15.18
CA ILE A 300 0.05 -12.23 14.27
C ILE A 300 1.21 -11.95 13.31
N ARG A 301 0.90 -11.56 12.07
CA ARG A 301 1.90 -11.26 11.03
C ARG A 301 1.60 -9.96 10.28
N TYR A 302 2.66 -9.21 10.02
CA TYR A 302 2.68 -8.04 9.15
C TYR A 302 3.85 -8.13 8.16
N VAL A 303 3.56 -8.57 6.93
CA VAL A 303 4.57 -8.91 5.92
C VAL A 303 5.50 -10.01 6.46
N ASP A 304 6.77 -9.68 6.66
CA ASP A 304 7.89 -10.51 7.12
C ASP A 304 8.06 -10.49 8.64
N ASP A 305 7.47 -9.53 9.34
CA ASP A 305 7.51 -9.38 10.80
C ASP A 305 6.30 -10.12 11.42
N PHE A 306 6.54 -11.14 12.25
CA PHE A 306 5.49 -11.90 12.93
C PHE A 306 5.82 -12.19 14.39
N LEU A 307 4.76 -12.41 15.18
CA LEU A 307 4.84 -12.60 16.62
C LEU A 307 3.99 -13.77 17.09
N LEU A 308 4.53 -14.52 18.05
CA LEU A 308 3.84 -15.51 18.84
C LEU A 308 3.85 -15.07 20.30
N LEU A 309 2.72 -15.22 20.99
CA LEU A 309 2.63 -15.00 22.44
C LEU A 309 2.33 -16.33 23.14
N HIS A 310 3.03 -16.58 24.24
CA HIS A 310 2.80 -17.75 25.07
C HIS A 310 3.20 -17.49 26.52
N GLU A 311 2.63 -18.24 27.46
CA GLU A 311 2.99 -18.12 28.88
C GLU A 311 4.39 -18.73 29.13
N SER A 312 4.65 -19.91 28.55
CA SER A 312 5.95 -20.59 28.61
C SER A 312 6.93 -20.09 27.53
N PRO A 313 8.12 -19.59 27.92
CA PRO A 313 9.19 -19.28 26.98
C PRO A 313 9.83 -20.54 26.36
N GLN A 314 9.78 -21.69 27.05
CA GLN A 314 10.26 -22.97 26.51
C GLN A 314 9.43 -23.39 25.30
N TRP A 315 8.10 -23.25 25.38
CA TRP A 315 7.22 -23.49 24.24
C TRP A 315 7.54 -22.55 23.07
N LEU A 316 7.85 -21.27 23.33
CA LEU A 316 8.26 -20.34 22.28
C LEU A 316 9.58 -20.74 21.62
N ASN A 317 10.55 -21.25 22.38
CA ASN A 317 11.80 -21.78 21.82
C ASN A 317 11.56 -23.02 20.95
N ALA A 318 10.68 -23.93 21.37
CA ALA A 318 10.30 -25.09 20.56
C ALA A 318 9.59 -24.66 19.26
N ALA A 319 8.65 -23.73 19.35
CA ALA A 319 7.99 -23.15 18.17
C ALA A 319 8.97 -22.40 17.24
N HIS A 320 9.97 -21.70 17.81
CA HIS A 320 11.03 -21.08 17.02
C HIS A 320 11.81 -22.12 16.21
N ALA A 321 12.25 -23.22 16.86
CA ALA A 321 13.00 -24.29 16.21
C ALA A 321 12.19 -24.97 15.09
N GLU A 322 10.90 -25.22 15.31
CA GLU A 322 10.02 -25.80 14.27
C GLU A 322 9.84 -24.85 13.08
N ILE A 323 9.66 -23.55 13.32
CA ILE A 323 9.56 -22.54 12.25
C ILE A 323 10.89 -22.41 11.49
N GLU A 324 12.02 -22.47 12.19
CA GLU A 324 13.35 -22.39 11.60
C GLU A 324 13.68 -23.60 10.73
N ALA A 325 13.13 -24.78 11.03
CA ALA A 325 13.20 -25.97 10.19
C ALA A 325 12.21 -25.89 8.99
N PHE A 326 10.98 -25.43 9.22
CA PHE A 326 9.94 -25.35 8.20
C PHE A 326 10.27 -24.38 7.06
N LEU A 327 10.82 -23.21 7.40
CA LEU A 327 11.00 -22.11 6.43
C LEU A 327 11.95 -22.45 5.26
N PRO A 328 13.14 -23.03 5.48
CA PRO A 328 14.01 -23.43 4.38
C PRO A 328 13.43 -24.59 3.57
N GLU A 329 12.84 -25.59 4.24
CA GLU A 329 12.32 -26.81 3.60
C GLU A 329 11.14 -26.50 2.67
N ARG A 330 10.18 -25.68 3.12
CA ARG A 330 8.92 -25.43 2.41
C ARG A 330 8.92 -24.17 1.58
N LEU A 331 9.64 -23.14 2.02
CA LEU A 331 9.58 -21.80 1.46
C LEU A 331 10.95 -21.25 1.07
N GLY A 332 12.04 -22.01 1.14
CA GLY A 332 13.39 -21.51 0.83
C GLY A 332 13.79 -20.24 1.60
N ALA A 333 13.11 -19.94 2.71
CA ALA A 333 13.24 -18.69 3.46
C ALA A 333 14.01 -18.94 4.76
N ARG A 334 14.56 -17.88 5.35
CA ARG A 334 15.31 -17.96 6.60
C ARG A 334 14.89 -16.87 7.58
N LEU A 335 14.96 -17.16 8.87
CA LEU A 335 14.80 -16.16 9.92
C LEU A 335 16.01 -15.22 9.98
N ASN A 336 15.78 -14.01 10.45
CA ASN A 336 16.82 -13.04 10.74
C ASN A 336 17.23 -13.13 12.22
N PRO A 337 18.38 -13.74 12.55
CA PRO A 337 18.77 -13.96 13.93
C PRO A 337 18.93 -12.66 14.72
N SER A 338 19.40 -11.58 14.08
CA SER A 338 19.58 -10.27 14.72
C SER A 338 18.27 -9.56 15.08
N LYS A 339 17.14 -10.02 14.53
CA LYS A 339 15.81 -9.45 14.77
C LYS A 339 14.86 -10.42 15.46
N THR A 340 15.29 -11.66 15.69
CA THR A 340 14.57 -12.60 16.54
C THR A 340 14.70 -12.14 17.98
N ILE A 341 13.57 -11.94 18.66
CA ILE A 341 13.53 -11.45 20.05
C ILE A 341 12.57 -12.32 20.83
N LEU A 342 13.06 -12.96 21.90
CA LEU A 342 12.24 -13.63 22.90
C LEU A 342 12.38 -12.89 24.23
N GLN A 343 11.30 -12.31 24.74
CA GLN A 343 11.33 -11.64 26.04
C GLN A 343 9.93 -11.52 26.69
N PRO A 344 9.85 -11.13 27.98
CA PRO A 344 8.57 -10.84 28.63
C PRO A 344 7.80 -9.72 27.95
N VAL A 345 6.48 -9.89 27.81
CA VAL A 345 5.58 -8.89 27.21
C VAL A 345 5.60 -7.56 27.96
N ALA A 346 5.83 -7.57 29.28
CA ALA A 346 5.90 -6.38 30.12
C ALA A 346 7.04 -5.41 29.74
N ARG A 347 8.12 -5.88 29.11
CA ARG A 347 9.20 -5.01 28.60
C ARG A 347 8.75 -4.14 27.42
N GLY A 348 7.65 -4.53 26.80
CA GLY A 348 6.98 -3.85 25.73
C GLY A 348 7.29 -4.44 24.36
N ILE A 349 6.26 -4.56 23.55
CA ILE A 349 6.34 -5.16 22.21
C ILE A 349 6.37 -4.04 21.17
N ASP A 350 7.47 -3.94 20.42
CA ASP A 350 7.57 -3.04 19.27
C ASP A 350 7.06 -3.71 17.99
N PHE A 351 5.91 -3.27 17.50
CA PHE A 351 5.24 -3.83 16.32
C PHE A 351 4.53 -2.75 15.51
N VAL A 352 4.64 -2.81 14.18
CA VAL A 352 3.94 -1.91 13.20
C VAL A 352 4.00 -0.40 13.51
N GLY A 353 5.10 0.04 14.14
CA GLY A 353 5.32 1.45 14.48
C GLY A 353 4.72 1.90 15.82
N GLN A 354 4.15 0.98 16.61
CA GLN A 354 3.69 1.21 17.97
C GLN A 354 4.46 0.32 18.96
N VAL A 355 4.52 0.76 20.21
CA VAL A 355 5.07 -0.02 21.33
C VAL A 355 3.94 -0.28 22.31
N ILE A 356 3.60 -1.56 22.50
CA ILE A 356 2.57 -2.00 23.45
C ILE A 356 3.25 -2.28 24.79
N ARG A 357 2.75 -1.64 25.85
CA ARG A 357 3.21 -1.79 27.24
C ARG A 357 2.02 -2.07 28.16
N PRO A 358 2.25 -2.44 29.43
CA PRO A 358 1.17 -2.56 30.40
C PRO A 358 0.22 -1.37 30.32
N TRP A 359 -1.06 -1.65 30.05
CA TRP A 359 -2.17 -0.68 30.02
C TRP A 359 -2.14 0.37 28.89
N VAL A 360 -1.08 0.44 28.08
CA VAL A 360 -0.85 1.57 27.18
C VAL A 360 -0.17 1.19 25.87
N ARG A 361 -0.51 1.89 24.79
CA ARG A 361 0.21 1.85 23.51
C ARG A 361 0.79 3.22 23.19
N HIS A 362 2.06 3.25 22.84
CA HIS A 362 2.79 4.44 22.42
C HIS A 362 3.14 4.38 20.94
N THR A 363 3.34 5.53 20.31
CA THR A 363 4.03 5.57 19.02
C THR A 363 5.51 5.25 19.22
N ARG A 364 6.13 4.51 18.29
CA ARG A 364 7.58 4.25 18.34
C ARG A 364 8.35 5.58 18.37
N LYS A 365 9.17 5.80 19.40
CA LYS A 365 9.94 7.04 19.61
C LYS A 365 10.74 7.48 18.38
N ARG A 366 11.36 6.54 17.67
CA ARG A 366 12.09 6.83 16.41
C ARG A 366 11.19 7.46 15.37
N THR A 367 9.97 6.98 15.20
CA THR A 367 9.00 7.52 14.23
C THR A 367 8.61 8.95 14.60
N LEU A 368 8.32 9.20 15.88
CA LEU A 368 8.03 10.54 16.40
C LEU A 368 9.19 11.50 16.15
N ASN A 369 10.42 11.11 16.54
CA ASN A 369 11.60 11.98 16.45
C ASN A 369 11.96 12.31 15.00
N VAL A 370 11.94 11.30 14.12
CA VAL A 370 12.18 11.52 12.68
C VAL A 370 11.08 12.39 12.08
N GLY A 371 9.82 12.17 12.43
CA GLY A 371 8.70 12.97 11.95
C GLY A 371 8.79 14.44 12.39
N ALA A 372 9.04 14.66 13.69
CA ALA A 372 9.24 16.00 14.25
C ALA A 372 10.43 16.71 13.60
N GLN A 373 11.57 16.02 13.43
CA GLN A 373 12.73 16.62 12.78
C GLN A 373 12.46 16.97 11.32
N ARG A 374 11.74 16.12 10.58
CA ARG A 374 11.35 16.43 9.20
C ARG A 374 10.49 17.68 9.13
N LEU A 375 9.51 17.82 10.01
CA LEU A 375 8.64 19.00 10.04
C LEU A 375 9.43 20.29 10.32
N ARG A 376 10.54 20.20 11.06
CA ARG A 376 11.41 21.37 11.33
C ARG A 376 12.19 21.83 10.11
N VAL A 377 12.58 20.93 9.20
CA VAL A 377 13.54 21.24 8.12
C VAL A 377 12.94 21.20 6.71
N MET A 378 11.76 20.63 6.53
CA MET A 378 11.14 20.53 5.19
C MET A 378 10.73 21.90 4.63
N PRO A 379 10.53 22.02 3.31
CA PRO A 379 10.01 23.24 2.69
C PRO A 379 8.66 23.66 3.28
N ALA A 380 8.40 24.97 3.38
CA ALA A 380 7.20 25.50 4.02
C ALA A 380 5.90 25.00 3.39
N ASP A 381 5.87 24.85 2.06
CA ASP A 381 4.67 24.43 1.33
C ASP A 381 4.25 22.98 1.64
N ASP A 382 5.19 22.13 2.09
CA ASP A 382 4.92 20.73 2.44
C ASP A 382 4.48 20.53 3.90
N VAL A 383 4.76 21.50 4.78
CA VAL A 383 4.55 21.36 6.24
C VAL A 383 3.09 21.07 6.55
N PHE A 384 2.15 21.77 5.92
CA PHE A 384 0.72 21.60 6.20
C PHE A 384 0.23 20.16 5.97
N ALA A 385 0.58 19.58 4.82
CA ALA A 385 0.17 18.23 4.46
C ALA A 385 0.87 17.19 5.36
N ALA A 386 2.18 17.34 5.56
CA ALA A 386 2.95 16.46 6.43
C ALA A 386 2.50 16.51 7.89
N ALA A 387 2.19 17.71 8.41
CA ALA A 387 1.73 17.92 9.78
C ALA A 387 0.43 17.15 10.05
N ASN A 388 -0.56 17.30 9.17
CA ASN A 388 -1.82 16.58 9.29
C ASN A 388 -1.65 15.06 9.16
N SER A 389 -0.70 14.60 8.34
CA SER A 389 -0.33 13.18 8.28
C SER A 389 0.24 12.67 9.60
N TYR A 390 1.21 13.36 10.21
CA TYR A 390 1.79 12.95 11.48
C TYR A 390 0.80 13.05 12.65
N LEU A 391 0.02 14.13 12.74
CA LEU A 391 -1.02 14.25 13.78
C LEU A 391 -2.09 13.15 13.63
N GLY A 392 -2.42 12.79 12.38
CA GLY A 392 -3.28 11.66 12.04
C GLY A 392 -2.72 10.32 12.50
N LEU A 393 -1.41 10.10 12.33
CA LEU A 393 -0.72 8.89 12.80
C LEU A 393 -0.68 8.82 14.33
N LEU A 394 -0.30 9.90 15.00
CA LEU A 394 -0.08 9.90 16.45
C LEU A 394 -1.37 9.62 17.24
N ARG A 395 -2.54 10.00 16.71
CA ARG A 395 -3.83 9.75 17.38
C ARG A 395 -4.20 8.26 17.49
N GLN A 396 -3.47 7.38 16.81
CA GLN A 396 -3.72 5.94 16.80
C GLN A 396 -3.24 5.22 18.07
N ALA A 397 -2.24 5.80 18.74
CA ALA A 397 -1.71 5.33 20.02
C ALA A 397 -2.56 5.87 21.17
N THR A 398 -2.74 5.09 22.24
CA THR A 398 -3.58 5.48 23.38
C THR A 398 -2.92 6.59 24.20
N ALA A 399 -1.62 6.47 24.49
CA ALA A 399 -0.84 7.54 25.11
C ALA A 399 -0.12 8.37 24.06
N SER A 400 -0.86 9.30 23.45
CA SER A 400 -0.36 10.14 22.36
C SER A 400 -0.46 11.64 22.62
N HIS A 401 -0.98 12.08 23.77
CA HIS A 401 -1.16 13.52 24.04
C HIS A 401 0.18 14.28 24.02
N ALA A 402 1.19 13.80 24.77
CA ALA A 402 2.51 14.40 24.79
C ALA A 402 3.18 14.39 23.40
N ASP A 403 3.12 13.27 22.68
CA ASP A 403 3.64 13.14 21.32
C ASP A 403 2.99 14.16 20.37
N ARG A 404 1.67 14.30 20.46
CA ARG A 404 0.91 15.27 19.65
C ARG A 404 1.24 16.71 20.03
N ALA A 405 1.45 17.01 21.31
CA ALA A 405 1.89 18.33 21.77
C ALA A 405 3.28 18.67 21.23
N GLN A 406 4.22 17.73 21.25
CA GLN A 406 5.55 17.91 20.67
C GLN A 406 5.48 18.27 19.18
N VAL A 407 4.71 17.51 18.39
CA VAL A 407 4.52 17.79 16.96
C VAL A 407 3.77 19.10 16.75
N ALA A 408 2.71 19.36 17.50
CA ALA A 408 1.94 20.60 17.40
C ALA A 408 2.81 21.83 17.67
N ASN A 409 3.73 21.77 18.63
CA ASN A 409 4.66 22.87 18.92
C ASN A 409 5.62 23.12 17.75
N VAL A 410 6.11 22.06 17.09
CA VAL A 410 6.90 22.23 15.85
C VAL A 410 6.06 22.88 14.76
N VAL A 411 4.82 22.44 14.57
CA VAL A 411 3.92 22.96 13.53
C VAL A 411 3.57 24.43 13.77
N ARG A 412 3.31 24.83 15.03
CA ARG A 412 3.09 26.23 15.42
C ARG A 412 4.32 27.10 15.16
N LYS A 413 5.53 26.62 15.50
CA LYS A 413 6.78 27.32 15.18
C LYS A 413 7.00 27.50 13.67
N ARG A 414 6.37 26.66 12.85
CA ARG A 414 6.39 26.75 11.38
C ARG A 414 5.25 27.62 10.81
N GLY A 415 4.50 28.36 11.65
CA GLY A 415 3.48 29.32 11.23
C GLY A 415 2.06 28.75 11.08
N HIS A 416 1.82 27.51 11.48
CA HIS A 416 0.51 26.87 11.33
C HIS A 416 -0.27 26.80 12.65
N ALA A 417 -1.56 27.13 12.61
CA ALA A 417 -2.47 26.91 13.73
C ALA A 417 -2.79 25.41 13.89
N VAL A 418 -3.01 24.96 15.14
CA VAL A 418 -3.39 23.58 15.48
C VAL A 418 -4.58 23.61 16.43
N ASN A 419 -5.59 22.76 16.21
CA ASN A 419 -6.79 22.74 17.05
C ASN A 419 -6.47 22.39 18.52
N ARG A 420 -7.40 22.72 19.43
CA ARG A 420 -7.28 22.45 20.88
C ARG A 420 -6.92 21.00 21.19
N ASN A 421 -7.52 20.05 20.49
CA ASN A 421 -7.29 18.62 20.70
C ASN A 421 -5.96 18.12 20.12
N LEU A 422 -5.16 18.96 19.46
CA LEU A 422 -3.86 18.59 18.87
C LEU A 422 -3.96 17.46 17.85
N THR A 423 -5.00 17.47 17.02
CA THR A 423 -5.26 16.43 16.01
C THR A 423 -5.24 16.94 14.58
N LYS A 424 -5.34 18.24 14.37
CA LYS A 424 -5.45 18.85 13.04
C LYS A 424 -4.73 20.19 13.00
N ALA A 425 -3.94 20.40 11.96
CA ALA A 425 -3.32 21.68 11.64
C ALA A 425 -4.11 22.40 10.55
N TYR A 426 -4.06 23.73 10.56
CA TYR A 426 -4.71 24.63 9.60
C TYR A 426 -3.65 25.38 8.78
N ARG A 427 -4.02 25.84 7.59
CA ARG A 427 -3.12 26.65 6.76
C ARG A 427 -2.85 27.98 7.48
N ALA A 428 -1.63 28.49 7.37
CA ALA A 428 -1.30 29.83 7.83
C ALA A 428 -2.15 30.84 7.06
N SER A 429 -2.67 31.88 7.73
CA SER A 429 -3.35 32.97 7.06
C SER A 429 -2.39 33.70 6.11
N GLN A 430 -2.86 34.09 4.93
CA GLN A 430 -2.02 34.71 3.89
C GLN A 430 -1.32 36.00 4.38
N THR A 431 -1.86 36.65 5.40
CA THR A 431 -1.32 37.87 6.04
C THR A 431 0.06 37.69 6.70
N GLN A 432 0.57 36.47 6.88
CA GLN A 432 1.91 36.22 7.42
C GLN A 432 2.98 35.96 6.36
N LYS A 433 2.63 35.73 5.08
CA LYS A 433 3.62 35.52 4.02
C LYS A 433 4.34 36.80 3.59
N GLU A 434 3.77 37.97 3.87
CA GLU A 434 4.34 39.27 3.51
C GLU A 434 5.31 39.84 4.56
N LYS A 435 5.31 39.33 5.80
CA LYS A 435 6.21 39.80 6.87
C LYS A 435 7.54 39.04 6.97
N ALA A 436 7.80 38.10 6.06
CA ALA A 436 9.02 37.28 6.03
C ALA A 436 9.79 37.36 4.70
N LYS A 437 9.40 38.30 3.83
CA LYS A 437 10.27 38.89 2.81
C LYS A 437 10.80 40.21 3.37
#